data_AF-A0A3D2V548-F1
#
_entry.id   AF-A0A3D2V548-F1
#
_cell.length_a   1.000
_cell.length_b   1.000
_cell.length_c   1.000
_cell.angle_alpha   90.00
_cell.angle_beta   90.00
_cell.angle_gamma   90.00
#
_symmetry.space_group_name_H-M   'P 1'
#
loop_
_entity.id
_entity.type
_entity.pdbx_description
1 polymer ?
#
loop_
_entity_poly.entity_id
_entity_poly.type
_entity_poly.pdbx_seq_one_letter_code
_entity_poly.pdbx_strand_id
1 'polypeptide(L)'
;MDARLIRCAAIATLPWILSISLNLIRQQRIRVKSLGWVSLMLFIVGPALYGAATLVDKSLIRSAYAANQTGTSGIRHDVLDTDGNATEFFAELERLTADKRLILIIDPAMQLDLPNSRIFMEHLHLRTNEQLAAKQSYNHLPENGILIAAPSDLMHDGKLDTYMELFPEPKIVRQDSSSFMPDWELIYIDTP
;
A
#
# COMPACT_ATOMS: atom_id res chain seq x y z
N MET A 1 -0.73 -11.93 16.79
CA MET A 1 -2.09 -12.47 16.51
C MET A 1 -2.75 -11.55 15.52
N ASP A 2 -3.21 -12.12 14.40
CA ASP A 2 -3.75 -11.34 13.29
C ASP A 2 -5.12 -10.74 13.66
N ALA A 3 -5.24 -9.41 13.65
CA ALA A 3 -6.43 -8.68 14.13
C ALA A 3 -7.72 -9.08 13.38
N ARG A 4 -7.59 -9.72 12.21
CA ARG A 4 -8.69 -10.28 11.41
C ARG A 4 -9.43 -11.40 12.15
N LEU A 5 -8.72 -12.25 12.90
CA LEU A 5 -9.31 -13.39 13.62
C LEU A 5 -10.16 -12.94 14.82
N ILE A 6 -9.79 -11.83 15.46
CA ILE A 6 -10.51 -11.27 16.60
C ILE A 6 -11.90 -10.75 16.17
N ARG A 7 -12.03 -10.24 14.93
CA ARG A 7 -13.31 -9.73 14.39
C ARG A 7 -14.35 -10.84 14.24
N CYS A 8 -13.97 -12.00 13.71
CA CYS A 8 -14.91 -13.11 13.51
C CYS A 8 -15.46 -13.64 14.84
N ALA A 9 -14.60 -13.79 15.85
CA ALA A 9 -15.01 -14.22 17.18
C ALA A 9 -15.93 -13.19 17.86
N ALA A 10 -15.68 -11.89 17.69
CA ALA A 10 -16.52 -10.83 18.24
C ALA A 10 -17.91 -10.76 17.59
N ILE A 11 -18.02 -11.02 16.28
CA ILE A 11 -19.31 -11.07 15.58
C ILE A 11 -20.16 -12.25 16.07
N ALA A 12 -19.53 -13.39 16.35
CA ALA A 12 -20.24 -14.58 16.83
C ALA A 12 -20.86 -14.40 18.23
N THR A 13 -20.25 -13.59 19.11
CA THR A 13 -20.72 -13.38 20.49
C THR A 13 -21.69 -12.21 20.64
N LEU A 14 -21.78 -11.32 19.64
CA LEU A 14 -22.64 -10.13 19.63
C LEU A 14 -24.13 -10.41 19.93
N PRO A 15 -24.78 -11.45 19.36
CA PRO A 15 -26.18 -11.74 19.66
C PRO A 15 -26.43 -12.07 21.14
N TRP A 16 -25.48 -12.75 21.78
CA TRP A 16 -25.53 -13.08 23.20
C TRP A 16 -25.37 -11.83 24.06
N ILE A 17 -24.38 -10.98 23.74
CA ILE A 17 -24.13 -9.71 24.45
C ILE A 17 -25.35 -8.78 24.34
N LEU A 18 -25.98 -8.73 23.16
CA LEU A 18 -27.21 -7.95 22.95
C LEU A 18 -28.36 -8.48 23.82
N SER A 19 -28.61 -9.79 23.79
CA SER A 19 -29.67 -10.42 24.57
C SER A 19 -29.49 -10.20 26.07
N ILE A 20 -28.27 -10.37 26.58
CA ILE A 20 -27.93 -10.11 27.99
C ILE A 20 -28.15 -8.63 28.33
N SER A 21 -27.64 -7.71 27.51
CA SER A 21 -27.77 -6.27 27.76
C SER A 21 -29.23 -5.82 27.79
N LEU A 22 -30.06 -6.29 26.85
CA LEU A 22 -31.50 -5.99 26.81
C LEU A 22 -32.25 -6.58 28.01
N ASN A 23 -31.91 -7.79 28.44
CA ASN A 23 -32.51 -8.41 29.62
C ASN A 23 -32.15 -7.64 30.90
N LEU A 24 -30.93 -7.14 31.03
CA LEU A 24 -30.51 -6.31 32.16
C LEU A 24 -31.25 -4.96 32.19
N ILE A 25 -31.50 -4.35 31.03
CA ILE A 25 -32.23 -3.07 30.91
C ILE A 25 -33.70 -3.21 31.37
N ARG A 26 -34.30 -4.39 31.18
CA ARG A 26 -35.69 -4.68 31.57
C ARG A 26 -35.90 -4.91 33.08
N GLN A 27 -34.82 -5.00 33.86
CA GLN A 27 -34.89 -5.23 35.31
C GLN A 27 -35.39 -3.99 36.06
N GLN A 28 -36.13 -4.19 37.15
CA GLN A 28 -36.65 -3.09 37.98
C GLN A 28 -35.56 -2.38 38.80
N ARG A 29 -34.47 -3.09 39.14
CA ARG A 29 -33.38 -2.54 39.95
C ARG A 29 -32.54 -1.57 39.12
N ILE A 30 -32.48 -0.31 39.55
CA ILE A 30 -31.80 0.77 38.83
C ILE A 30 -30.33 0.47 38.51
N ARG A 31 -29.60 -0.17 39.45
CA ARG A 31 -28.18 -0.55 39.27
C ARG A 31 -27.96 -1.60 38.18
N VAL A 32 -28.91 -2.53 38.05
CA VAL A 32 -28.84 -3.60 37.04
C VAL A 32 -29.20 -3.02 35.67
N LYS A 33 -30.20 -2.13 35.65
CA LYS A 33 -30.60 -1.39 34.46
C LYS A 33 -29.47 -0.51 33.92
N SER A 34 -28.75 0.21 34.79
CA SER A 34 -27.60 1.04 34.37
C SER A 34 -26.47 0.19 33.78
N LEU A 35 -26.19 -0.98 34.37
CA LEU A 35 -25.18 -1.91 33.84
C LEU A 35 -25.56 -2.40 32.44
N GLY A 36 -26.84 -2.72 32.22
CA GLY A 36 -27.35 -3.09 30.90
C GLY A 36 -27.17 -1.97 29.86
N TRP A 37 -27.45 -0.72 30.22
CA TRP A 37 -27.21 0.44 29.34
C TRP A 37 -25.73 0.67 29.03
N VAL A 38 -24.85 0.57 30.04
CA VAL A 38 -23.40 0.71 29.86
C VAL A 38 -22.87 -0.39 28.93
N SER A 39 -23.29 -1.64 29.14
CA SER A 39 -22.92 -2.78 28.28
C SER A 39 -23.38 -2.58 26.83
N LEU A 40 -24.64 -2.15 26.63
CA LEU A 40 -25.18 -1.85 25.30
C LEU A 40 -24.38 -0.75 24.60
N MET A 41 -24.05 0.32 25.32
CA MET A 41 -23.28 1.44 24.75
C MET A 41 -21.85 1.03 24.39
N LEU A 42 -21.17 0.31 25.27
CA LEU A 42 -19.77 -0.05 25.08
C LEU A 42 -19.56 -1.10 23.99
N PHE A 43 -20.42 -2.12 23.93
CA PHE A 43 -20.18 -3.27 23.05
C PHE A 43 -20.97 -3.23 21.74
N ILE A 44 -22.03 -2.40 21.64
CA ILE A 44 -22.89 -2.37 20.46
C ILE A 44 -22.94 -0.98 19.86
N VAL A 45 -23.47 0.00 20.59
CA VAL A 45 -23.74 1.33 20.02
C VAL A 45 -22.45 2.06 19.65
N GLY A 46 -21.47 2.11 20.56
CA GLY A 46 -20.18 2.76 20.30
C GLY A 46 -19.45 2.15 19.10
N PRO A 47 -19.23 0.82 19.06
CA PRO A 47 -18.61 0.16 17.92
C PRO A 47 -19.40 0.30 16.61
N ALA A 48 -20.74 0.27 16.65
CA ALA A 48 -21.58 0.47 15.47
C ALA A 48 -21.48 1.90 14.93
N LEU A 49 -21.51 2.91 15.80
CA LEU A 49 -21.33 4.31 15.41
C LEU A 49 -19.93 4.56 14.85
N TYR A 50 -18.89 4.01 15.49
CA TYR A 50 -17.52 4.06 14.98
C TYR A 50 -17.40 3.36 13.62
N GLY A 51 -18.01 2.18 13.47
CA GLY A 51 -18.07 1.45 12.21
C GLY A 51 -18.77 2.27 11.11
N ALA A 52 -19.91 2.87 11.40
CA ALA A 52 -20.63 3.72 10.46
C ALA A 52 -19.82 4.97 10.08
N ALA A 53 -19.21 5.65 11.05
CA ALA A 53 -18.36 6.81 10.82
C ALA A 53 -17.15 6.47 9.96
N THR A 54 -16.46 5.36 10.25
CA THR A 54 -15.33 4.89 9.43
C THR A 54 -15.75 4.43 8.04
N LEU A 55 -16.97 3.90 7.89
CA LEU A 55 -17.52 3.54 6.58
C LEU A 55 -17.80 4.79 5.75
N VAL A 56 -18.42 5.82 6.34
CA VAL A 56 -18.65 7.13 5.72
C VAL A 56 -17.35 7.83 5.36
N ASP A 57 -16.39 7.85 6.29
CA ASP A 57 -15.06 8.42 6.06
C ASP A 57 -14.36 7.74 4.87
N LYS A 58 -14.37 6.41 4.82
CA LYS A 58 -13.80 5.66 3.70
C LYS A 58 -14.57 5.83 2.40
N SER A 59 -15.91 5.85 2.45
CA SER A 59 -16.77 5.78 1.27
C SER A 59 -17.06 7.13 0.63
N LEU A 60 -16.95 8.23 1.37
CA LEU A 60 -17.23 9.58 0.88
C LEU A 60 -16.00 10.48 0.92
N ILE A 61 -15.30 10.54 2.06
CA ILE A 61 -14.17 11.48 2.22
C ILE A 61 -12.95 10.93 1.48
N ARG A 62 -12.56 9.71 1.81
CA ARG A 62 -11.39 9.06 1.21
C ARG A 62 -11.63 8.67 -0.25
N SER A 63 -12.86 8.35 -0.63
CA SER A 63 -13.19 8.05 -2.04
C SER A 63 -13.19 9.31 -2.91
N ALA A 64 -13.69 10.44 -2.42
CA ALA A 64 -13.65 11.71 -3.17
C ALA A 64 -12.22 12.25 -3.24
N TYR A 65 -11.45 12.12 -2.16
CA TYR A 65 -10.02 12.44 -2.16
C TYR A 65 -9.25 11.54 -3.14
N ALA A 66 -9.50 10.22 -3.08
CA ALA A 66 -8.91 9.28 -4.02
C ALA A 66 -9.32 9.61 -5.46
N ALA A 67 -10.60 9.86 -5.76
CA ALA A 67 -11.08 10.15 -7.12
C ALA A 67 -10.46 11.42 -7.71
N ASN A 68 -10.31 12.48 -6.91
CA ASN A 68 -9.64 13.71 -7.35
C ASN A 68 -8.12 13.53 -7.53
N GLN A 69 -7.56 12.48 -6.95
CA GLN A 69 -6.16 12.10 -7.03
C GLN A 69 -6.00 10.78 -7.77
N THR A 70 -6.97 10.40 -8.60
CA THR A 70 -6.89 9.22 -9.45
C THR A 70 -6.77 9.70 -10.89
N GLY A 71 -5.66 9.39 -11.54
CA GLY A 71 -5.40 9.80 -12.93
C GLY A 71 -6.34 9.13 -13.92
N THR A 72 -6.25 9.52 -15.18
CA THR A 72 -7.09 8.99 -16.28
C THR A 72 -7.03 7.47 -16.44
N SER A 73 -5.99 6.82 -15.91
CA SER A 73 -5.80 5.36 -15.93
C SER A 73 -6.27 4.65 -14.65
N GLY A 74 -6.92 5.34 -13.70
CA GLY A 74 -7.36 4.73 -12.44
C GLY A 74 -6.28 4.63 -11.35
N ILE A 75 -5.15 5.33 -11.54
CA ILE A 75 -3.96 5.25 -10.67
C ILE A 75 -4.06 6.29 -9.55
N ARG A 76 -3.93 5.85 -8.29
CA ARG A 76 -3.98 6.69 -7.10
C ARG A 76 -2.66 7.43 -6.87
N HIS A 77 -2.68 8.74 -7.11
CA HIS A 77 -1.58 9.68 -6.96
C HIS A 77 -1.26 10.06 -5.50
N ASP A 78 -2.16 9.73 -4.57
CA ASP A 78 -2.12 10.16 -3.16
C ASP A 78 -1.17 9.36 -2.26
N VAL A 79 -0.49 8.35 -2.81
CA VAL A 79 0.19 7.29 -2.01
C VAL A 79 1.72 7.37 -2.12
N LEU A 80 2.25 8.31 -2.91
CA LEU A 80 3.65 8.27 -3.32
C LEU A 80 4.55 9.24 -2.55
N ASP A 81 4.08 10.47 -2.36
CA ASP A 81 4.75 11.50 -1.58
C ASP A 81 3.76 12.64 -1.32
N THR A 82 3.90 13.34 -0.18
CA THR A 82 3.09 14.50 0.18
C THR A 82 3.37 15.72 -0.69
N ASP A 83 4.62 15.88 -1.16
CA ASP A 83 5.07 17.04 -1.92
C ASP A 83 5.32 16.74 -3.41
N GLY A 84 5.17 15.48 -3.82
CA GLY A 84 5.41 15.02 -5.19
C GLY A 84 4.23 15.26 -6.14
N ASN A 85 4.55 15.48 -7.42
CA ASN A 85 3.56 15.49 -8.50
C ASN A 85 3.54 14.13 -9.21
N ALA A 86 2.68 13.23 -8.73
CA ALA A 86 2.56 11.89 -9.29
C ALA A 86 2.16 11.89 -10.77
N THR A 87 1.36 12.86 -11.24
CA THR A 87 0.94 12.90 -12.66
C THR A 87 2.14 13.14 -13.57
N GLU A 88 2.96 14.13 -13.23
CA GLU A 88 4.18 14.45 -13.97
C GLU A 88 5.25 13.37 -13.80
N PHE A 89 5.35 12.76 -12.61
CA PHE A 89 6.22 11.61 -12.39
C PHE A 89 5.90 10.44 -13.33
N PHE A 90 4.62 10.16 -13.53
CA PHE A 90 4.22 9.08 -14.46
C PHE A 90 4.46 9.45 -15.92
N ALA A 91 4.23 10.71 -16.30
CA ALA A 91 4.57 11.19 -17.64
C ALA A 91 6.10 11.13 -17.88
N GLU A 92 6.90 11.39 -16.85
CA GLU A 92 8.35 11.19 -16.86
C GLU A 92 8.70 9.72 -17.07
N LEU A 93 8.13 8.79 -16.30
CA LEU A 93 8.35 7.36 -16.48
C LEU A 93 7.98 6.89 -17.89
N GLU A 94 6.82 7.27 -18.43
CA GLU A 94 6.39 6.90 -19.78
C GLU A 94 7.36 7.42 -20.86
N ARG A 95 7.85 8.66 -20.71
CA ARG A 95 8.88 9.21 -21.60
C ARG A 95 10.19 8.44 -21.54
N LEU A 96 10.59 8.02 -20.35
CA LEU A 96 11.86 7.31 -20.13
C LEU A 96 11.83 5.85 -20.60
N THR A 97 10.63 5.31 -20.82
CA THR A 97 10.40 3.90 -21.14
C THR A 97 9.82 3.68 -22.53
N ALA A 98 9.73 4.75 -23.33
CA ALA A 98 9.26 4.73 -24.72
C ALA A 98 9.97 3.67 -25.58
N ASP A 99 11.24 3.38 -25.30
CA ASP A 99 12.02 2.31 -25.93
C ASP A 99 11.90 0.99 -25.15
N LYS A 100 10.72 0.37 -25.14
CA LYS A 100 10.41 -1.00 -24.63
C LYS A 100 11.34 -1.54 -23.53
N ARG A 101 11.51 -0.79 -22.44
CA ARG A 101 12.25 -1.20 -21.22
C ARG A 101 11.37 -2.01 -20.28
N LEU A 102 11.98 -2.84 -19.43
CA LEU A 102 11.29 -3.39 -18.24
C LEU A 102 11.40 -2.35 -17.12
N ILE A 103 10.25 -2.04 -16.52
CA ILE A 103 10.16 -1.14 -15.39
C ILE A 103 9.99 -1.97 -14.12
N LEU A 104 10.91 -1.82 -13.19
CA LEU A 104 10.82 -2.41 -11.86
C LEU A 104 10.34 -1.34 -10.89
N ILE A 105 9.13 -1.54 -10.37
CA ILE A 105 8.56 -0.66 -9.36
C ILE A 105 8.60 -1.38 -8.03
N ILE A 106 9.29 -0.76 -7.09
CA ILE A 106 9.61 -1.40 -5.81
C ILE A 106 8.56 -1.11 -4.71
N ASP A 107 7.61 -0.22 -5.00
CA ASP A 107 6.44 0.07 -4.16
C ASP A 107 5.12 -0.17 -4.92
N PRO A 108 4.23 -1.07 -4.46
CA PRO A 108 2.93 -1.35 -5.07
C PRO A 108 1.93 -0.20 -4.98
N ALA A 109 2.20 0.84 -4.18
CA ALA A 109 1.41 2.06 -4.16
C ALA A 109 1.15 2.62 -5.56
N MET A 110 2.04 2.31 -6.50
CA MET A 110 2.01 2.87 -7.85
C MET A 110 1.08 2.19 -8.86
N GLN A 111 0.53 0.98 -8.64
CA GLN A 111 -0.31 0.21 -9.59
C GLN A 111 -0.32 0.75 -11.04
N LEU A 112 0.82 0.61 -11.73
CA LEU A 112 1.05 1.30 -13.00
C LEU A 112 0.48 0.53 -14.19
N ASP A 113 -0.11 1.25 -15.14
CA ASP A 113 -0.39 0.79 -16.49
C ASP A 113 0.34 1.72 -17.47
N LEU A 114 1.54 1.32 -17.89
CA LEU A 114 2.37 2.06 -18.84
C LEU A 114 2.28 1.36 -20.20
N PRO A 115 1.60 1.98 -21.18
CA PRO A 115 1.42 1.36 -22.48
C PRO A 115 2.78 1.18 -23.15
N ASN A 116 3.03 -0.02 -23.68
CA ASN A 116 4.25 -0.42 -24.38
C ASN A 116 5.49 -0.70 -23.50
N SER A 117 5.36 -0.72 -22.17
CA SER A 117 6.42 -1.18 -21.27
C SER A 117 6.02 -2.51 -20.62
N ARG A 118 7.00 -3.36 -20.28
CA ARG A 118 6.75 -4.46 -19.36
C ARG A 118 6.93 -3.91 -17.95
N ILE A 119 5.93 -4.07 -17.10
CA ILE A 119 6.02 -3.67 -15.69
C ILE A 119 6.16 -4.91 -14.84
N PHE A 120 7.14 -4.88 -13.93
CA PHE A 120 7.25 -5.85 -12.85
C PHE A 120 7.26 -5.09 -11.53
N MET A 121 6.30 -5.42 -10.66
CA MET A 121 6.17 -4.82 -9.34
C MET A 121 6.71 -5.78 -8.28
N GLU A 122 7.57 -5.30 -7.39
CA GLU A 122 8.15 -6.08 -6.31
C GLU A 122 7.96 -5.39 -4.98
N HIS A 123 7.55 -6.12 -3.95
CA HIS A 123 7.27 -5.56 -2.62
C HIS A 123 8.53 -5.53 -1.73
N LEU A 124 9.58 -4.78 -2.08
CA LEU A 124 10.81 -4.80 -1.25
C LEU A 124 10.58 -4.22 0.15
N HIS A 125 9.66 -3.27 0.30
CA HIS A 125 9.29 -2.73 1.62
C HIS A 125 8.80 -3.83 2.58
N LEU A 126 8.22 -4.93 2.08
CA LEU A 126 7.76 -6.08 2.89
C LEU A 126 8.81 -7.16 3.10
N ARG A 127 9.96 -7.09 2.42
CA ARG A 127 11.01 -8.11 2.50
C ARG A 127 12.17 -7.64 3.38
N THR A 128 12.79 -8.59 4.07
CA THR A 128 14.09 -8.37 4.73
C THR A 128 15.24 -8.56 3.75
N ASN A 129 16.43 -8.03 4.06
CA ASN A 129 17.62 -8.22 3.23
C ASN A 129 17.97 -9.71 3.07
N GLU A 130 17.83 -10.52 4.11
CA GLU A 130 18.02 -11.97 4.06
C GLU A 130 17.07 -12.66 3.07
N GLN A 131 15.81 -12.24 3.04
CA GLN A 131 14.81 -12.77 2.10
C GLN A 131 15.06 -12.32 0.66
N LEU A 132 15.67 -11.13 0.47
CA LEU A 132 16.09 -10.64 -0.84
C LEU A 132 17.32 -11.41 -1.33
N ALA A 133 18.34 -11.57 -0.51
CA ALA A 133 19.57 -12.30 -0.82
C ALA A 133 19.31 -13.78 -1.13
N ALA A 134 18.27 -14.38 -0.54
CA ALA A 134 17.87 -15.76 -0.82
C ALA A 134 17.14 -15.95 -2.17
N LYS A 135 16.80 -14.87 -2.89
CA LYS A 135 16.17 -14.99 -4.21
C LYS A 135 17.18 -15.46 -5.25
N GLN A 136 16.69 -16.21 -6.22
CA GLN A 136 17.48 -16.54 -7.40
C GLN A 136 17.68 -15.31 -8.26
N SER A 137 18.85 -15.21 -8.89
CA SER A 137 19.17 -14.16 -9.85
C SER A 137 18.23 -14.20 -11.05
N TYR A 138 17.98 -13.03 -11.63
CA TYR A 138 17.18 -12.86 -12.84
C TYR A 138 18.00 -13.26 -14.07
N ASN A 139 17.81 -14.49 -14.54
CA ASN A 139 18.61 -15.07 -15.64
C ASN A 139 18.22 -14.58 -17.05
N HIS A 140 17.11 -13.86 -17.19
CA HIS A 140 16.61 -13.37 -18.47
C HIS A 140 16.23 -11.90 -18.34
N LEU A 141 17.19 -11.04 -18.63
CA LEU A 141 16.99 -9.60 -18.68
C LEU A 141 16.56 -9.18 -20.10
N PRO A 142 15.70 -8.16 -20.25
CA PRO A 142 15.31 -7.65 -21.56
C PRO A 142 16.48 -6.94 -22.23
N GLU A 143 16.67 -7.08 -23.55
CA GLU A 143 17.80 -6.48 -24.31
C GLU A 143 17.81 -4.93 -24.31
N ASN A 144 16.69 -4.28 -23.97
CA ASN A 144 16.55 -2.82 -24.06
C ASN A 144 16.85 -2.09 -22.75
N GLY A 145 17.40 -2.79 -21.75
CA GLY A 145 17.68 -2.25 -20.43
C GLY A 145 16.49 -2.27 -19.46
N ILE A 146 16.79 -1.90 -18.22
CA ILE A 146 15.86 -1.90 -17.10
C ILE A 146 15.85 -0.51 -16.47
N LEU A 147 14.66 0.02 -16.20
CA LEU A 147 14.47 1.19 -15.36
C LEU A 147 13.91 0.75 -14.02
N ILE A 148 14.59 1.10 -12.94
CA ILE A 148 14.10 0.87 -11.58
C ILE A 148 13.64 2.20 -11.01
N ALA A 149 12.38 2.24 -10.57
CA ALA A 149 11.84 3.37 -9.83
C ALA A 149 11.64 2.93 -8.37
N ALA A 150 12.34 3.59 -7.45
CA ALA A 150 12.34 3.23 -6.04
C ALA A 150 12.38 4.47 -5.13
N PRO A 151 11.71 4.43 -3.97
CA PRO A 151 11.93 5.43 -2.92
C PRO A 151 13.38 5.45 -2.45
N SER A 152 13.92 6.64 -2.20
CA SER A 152 15.27 6.86 -1.70
C SER A 152 15.54 6.14 -0.37
N ASP A 153 14.52 5.95 0.47
CA ASP A 153 14.63 5.23 1.74
C ASP A 153 15.13 3.77 1.57
N LEU A 154 14.77 3.12 0.46
CA LEU A 154 15.22 1.74 0.20
C LEU A 154 16.71 1.65 -0.16
N MET A 155 17.33 2.76 -0.56
CA MET A 155 18.78 2.87 -0.68
C MET A 155 19.42 2.92 0.70
N HIS A 156 18.87 3.72 1.61
CA HIS A 156 19.42 3.91 2.95
C HIS A 156 19.40 2.61 3.79
N ASP A 157 18.40 1.77 3.58
CA ASP A 157 18.25 0.47 4.27
C ASP A 157 19.07 -0.69 3.63
N GLY A 158 19.81 -0.43 2.54
CA GLY A 158 20.61 -1.44 1.81
C GLY A 158 19.78 -2.51 1.07
N LYS A 159 18.45 -2.36 1.06
CA LYS A 159 17.52 -3.26 0.36
C LYS A 159 17.69 -3.19 -1.14
N LEU A 160 17.85 -1.98 -1.66
CA LEU A 160 18.09 -1.78 -3.08
C LEU A 160 19.41 -2.43 -3.50
N ASP A 161 20.49 -2.24 -2.75
CA ASP A 161 21.79 -2.86 -3.05
C ASP A 161 21.68 -4.39 -3.10
N THR A 162 21.04 -4.98 -2.08
CA THR A 162 20.79 -6.43 -2.03
C THR A 162 19.92 -6.90 -3.20
N TYR A 163 18.94 -6.10 -3.62
CA TYR A 163 18.12 -6.40 -4.78
C TYR A 163 18.91 -6.30 -6.08
N MET A 164 19.91 -5.41 -6.14
CA MET A 164 20.75 -5.24 -7.32
C MET A 164 21.70 -6.40 -7.58
N GLU A 165 22.08 -7.15 -6.54
CA GLU A 165 22.83 -8.40 -6.66
C GLU A 165 22.06 -9.51 -7.40
N LEU A 166 20.73 -9.37 -7.53
CA LEU A 166 19.92 -10.34 -8.28
C LEU A 166 20.10 -10.22 -9.80
N PHE A 167 20.72 -9.14 -10.30
CA PHE A 167 20.92 -8.93 -11.73
C PHE A 167 22.35 -9.38 -12.08
N PRO A 168 22.54 -10.30 -13.04
CA PRO A 168 23.87 -10.70 -13.48
C PRO A 168 24.57 -9.51 -14.18
N GLU A 169 25.66 -9.02 -13.59
CA GLU A 169 26.46 -7.87 -14.07
C GLU A 169 25.65 -6.58 -14.27
N PRO A 170 25.10 -5.98 -13.20
CA PRO A 170 24.30 -4.76 -13.33
C PRO A 170 25.23 -3.60 -13.72
N LYS A 171 25.16 -3.18 -14.98
CA LYS A 171 25.83 -1.96 -15.42
C LYS A 171 24.88 -0.79 -15.22
N ILE A 172 24.93 -0.19 -14.03
CA ILE A 172 24.25 1.08 -13.79
C ILE A 172 24.88 2.12 -14.72
N VAL A 173 24.10 2.59 -15.70
CA VAL A 173 24.54 3.59 -16.67
C VAL A 173 24.25 4.98 -16.16
N ARG A 174 23.16 5.12 -15.39
CA ARG A 174 22.66 6.39 -14.92
C ARG A 174 21.81 6.18 -13.68
N GLN A 175 21.89 7.14 -12.77
CA GLN A 175 21.01 7.26 -11.62
C GLN A 175 20.66 8.74 -11.49
N ASP A 176 19.37 9.04 -11.43
CA ASP A 176 18.87 10.40 -11.20
C ASP A 176 17.75 10.37 -10.16
N SER A 177 17.66 11.42 -9.35
CA SER A 177 16.43 11.69 -8.60
C SER A 177 15.35 12.20 -9.55
N SER A 178 14.10 11.82 -9.33
CA SER A 178 13.01 12.33 -10.16
C SER A 178 12.79 13.84 -9.93
N SER A 179 12.54 14.56 -11.02
CA SER A 179 12.21 15.99 -10.97
C SER A 179 10.82 16.26 -10.39
N PHE A 180 9.96 15.24 -10.33
CA PHE A 180 8.56 15.35 -9.93
C PHE A 180 8.24 14.55 -8.65
N MET A 181 9.13 13.65 -8.23
CA MET A 181 9.13 13.01 -6.93
C MET A 181 10.56 13.02 -6.37
N PRO A 182 10.93 14.05 -5.58
CA PRO A 182 12.31 14.22 -5.08
C PRO A 182 12.82 13.07 -4.22
N ASP A 183 11.92 12.40 -3.50
CA ASP A 183 12.25 11.26 -2.64
C ASP A 183 12.31 9.92 -3.40
N TRP A 184 12.37 9.99 -4.73
CA TRP A 184 12.43 8.82 -5.60
C TRP A 184 13.62 8.87 -6.55
N GLU A 185 14.24 7.71 -6.69
CA GLU A 185 15.40 7.47 -7.53
C GLU A 185 15.01 6.65 -8.75
N LEU A 186 15.54 7.06 -9.90
CA LEU A 186 15.40 6.42 -11.20
C LEU A 186 16.76 5.85 -11.61
N ILE A 187 16.86 4.52 -11.64
CA ILE A 187 18.11 3.81 -11.88
C ILE A 187 18.02 3.08 -13.21
N TYR A 188 18.97 3.37 -14.10
CA TYR A 188 19.03 2.82 -15.44
C TYR A 188 20.13 1.77 -15.51
N ILE A 189 19.73 0.56 -15.86
CA ILE A 189 20.62 -0.59 -15.97
C ILE A 189 20.68 -1.00 -17.43
N ASP A 190 21.88 -1.01 -17.99
CA ASP A 190 22.13 -1.65 -19.28
C ASP A 190 22.13 -3.16 -19.07
N THR A 191 21.54 -3.85 -20.02
CA THR A 191 21.46 -5.30 -20.05
C THR A 191 22.34 -5.81 -21.19
N PRO A 192 23.11 -6.88 -20.99
CA PRO A 192 23.98 -7.44 -22.02
C PRO A 192 23.20 -8.00 -23.23
#